data_AF-A0A6I5EHE6-F1
#
_entry.id   AF-A0A6I5EHE6-F1
#
_cell.length_a   1.000
_cell.length_b   1.000
_cell.length_c   1.000
_cell.angle_alpha   90.00
_cell.angle_beta   90.00
_cell.angle_gamma   90.00
#
_symmetry.space_group_name_H-M   'P 1'
#
loop_
_entity.id
_entity.type
_entity.pdbx_description
1 polymer ?
#
loop_
_entity_poly.entity_id
_entity_poly.type
_entity_poly.pdbx_seq_one_letter_code
_entity_poly.pdbx_strand_id
1 'polypeptide(L)' 'MSEQLYTVTAFSNDYEHKPSRGVVYQVVDATEEYVEKLKAREAEEHPDRWLKVEAQG' A
#
# COMPACT_ATOMS: atom_id res chain seq x y z
N MET A 1 0.40 23.36 -9.57
CA MET A 1 1.20 22.54 -8.64
C MET A 1 1.04 21.12 -9.15
N SER A 2 2.12 20.47 -9.59
CA SER A 2 2.02 19.05 -9.97
C SER A 2 1.66 18.25 -8.73
N GLU A 3 0.57 17.49 -8.77
CA GLU A 3 0.19 16.63 -7.66
C GLU A 3 1.29 15.59 -7.46
N GLN A 4 1.82 15.49 -6.24
CA GLN A 4 2.79 14.46 -5.88
C GLN A 4 2.09 13.11 -5.92
N LEU A 5 2.59 12.22 -6.76
CA LEU A 5 2.08 10.86 -6.88
C LEU A 5 2.93 9.90 -6.04
N TYR A 6 2.31 8.80 -5.62
CA TYR A 6 2.90 7.80 -4.74
C TYR A 6 2.72 6.40 -5.32
N THR A 7 3.68 5.54 -5.03
CA THR A 7 3.54 4.09 -5.15
C THR A 7 3.29 3.51 -3.77
N VAL A 8 2.21 2.76 -3.62
CA VAL A 8 1.86 2.05 -2.37
C VAL A 8 2.00 0.56 -2.61
N THR A 9 2.79 -0.11 -1.77
CA THR A 9 2.88 -1.58 -1.78
C THR A 9 2.38 -2.12 -0.45
N ALA A 10 1.39 -3.01 -0.50
CA ALA A 10 0.86 -3.69 0.67
C ALA A 10 1.55 -5.03 0.87
N PHE A 11 1.85 -5.34 2.12
CA PHE A 11 2.51 -6.57 2.52
C PHE A 11 1.73 -7.29 3.62
N SER A 12 1.84 -8.61 3.65
CA SER A 12 1.35 -9.50 4.70
C SER A 12 2.37 -10.61 5.00
N ASN A 13 2.35 -11.13 6.23
CA ASN A 13 3.11 -12.32 6.62
C ASN A 13 2.32 -13.63 6.42
N ASP A 14 1.08 -13.56 5.92
CA ASP A 14 0.26 -14.74 5.70
C ASP A 14 0.92 -15.74 4.74
N TYR A 15 0.65 -17.02 4.99
CA TYR A 15 1.29 -18.11 4.24
C TYR A 15 1.03 -18.02 2.73
N GLU A 16 -0.16 -17.55 2.33
CA GLU A 16 -0.55 -17.38 0.93
C GLU A 16 0.31 -16.35 0.18
N HIS A 17 0.85 -15.35 0.87
CA HIS A 17 1.66 -14.29 0.27
C HIS A 17 3.16 -14.58 0.29
N LYS A 18 3.61 -15.65 0.96
CA LYS A 18 5.04 -16.03 1.03
C LYS A 18 5.70 -16.22 -0.35
N PRO A 19 5.07 -16.85 -1.36
CA PRO A 19 5.67 -16.96 -2.70
C PRO A 19 5.99 -15.59 -3.33
N SER A 20 5.19 -14.58 -3.02
CA SER A 20 5.35 -13.19 -3.47
C SER A 20 6.21 -12.36 -2.52
N ARG A 21 6.98 -12.99 -1.63
CA ARG A 21 7.77 -12.32 -0.58
C ARG A 21 6.93 -11.42 0.32
N GLY A 22 5.69 -11.81 0.57
CA GLY A 22 4.72 -11.08 1.39
C GLY A 22 3.96 -9.98 0.64
N VAL A 23 4.22 -9.72 -0.65
CA VAL A 23 3.49 -8.69 -1.41
C VAL A 23 2.05 -9.14 -1.66
N VAL A 24 1.10 -8.28 -1.27
CA VAL A 24 -0.34 -8.47 -1.48
C VAL A 24 -0.81 -7.76 -2.74
N TYR A 25 -0.54 -6.45 -2.83
CA TYR A 25 -0.86 -5.63 -4.00
C TYR A 25 0.07 -4.43 -4.10
N GLN A 26 0.08 -3.80 -5.27
CA GLN A 26 0.77 -2.55 -5.52
C GLN A 26 -0.16 -1.58 -6.26
N VAL A 27 -0.21 -0.33 -5.79
CA VAL A 27 -0.87 0.79 -6.46
C VAL A 27 0.21 1.76 -6.91
N VAL A 28 0.15 2.18 -8.18
CA VAL A 28 0.99 3.24 -8.74
C VAL A 28 0.14 4.48 -8.99
N ASP A 29 0.79 5.63 -9.11
CA ASP A 29 0.16 6.92 -9.42
C ASP A 29 -0.94 7.30 -8.42
N ALA A 30 -0.77 6.93 -7.14
CA ALA A 30 -1.70 7.24 -6.07
C ALA A 30 -1.55 8.70 -5.62
N THR A 31 -2.66 9.39 -5.43
CA THR A 31 -2.66 10.71 -4.77
C THR A 31 -2.52 10.56 -3.25
N GLU A 32 -2.08 11.62 -2.57
CA GLU A 32 -1.98 11.63 -1.10
C GLU A 32 -3.31 11.27 -0.42
N GLU A 33 -4.43 11.84 -0.89
CA GLU A 33 -5.76 11.51 -0.37
C GLU A 33 -6.10 10.02 -0.52
N TYR A 34 -5.70 9.41 -1.63
CA TYR A 34 -5.91 7.99 -1.86
C TYR A 34 -5.04 7.12 -0.94
N VAL A 35 -3.79 7.53 -0.68
CA VAL A 35 -2.91 6.86 0.28
C VAL A 35 -3.52 6.86 1.68
N GLU A 36 -4.05 7.98 2.15
CA GLU A 36 -4.67 8.06 3.49
C GLU A 36 -5.94 7.20 3.59
N LYS A 37 -6.78 7.18 2.55
CA LYS A 37 -7.93 6.26 2.48
C LYS A 37 -7.50 4.80 2.52
N LEU A 38 -6.42 4.45 1.81
CA LEU A 38 -5.86 3.10 1.83
C LEU A 38 -5.36 2.69 3.21
N LYS A 39 -4.62 3.57 3.90
CA LYS A 39 -4.15 3.32 5.26
C LYS A 39 -5.31 3.04 6.22
N ALA A 40 -6.36 3.86 6.17
CA ALA A 40 -7.54 3.67 7.01
C ALA A 40 -8.23 2.34 6.71
N ARG A 41 -8.44 2.01 5.43
CA ARG A 41 -9.07 0.74 5.03
C ARG A 41 -8.27 -0.48 5.47
N GLU A 42 -6.95 -0.51 5.21
CA GLU A 42 -6.14 -1.67 5.61
C GLU A 42 -6.05 -1.81 7.13
N ALA A 43 -6.01 -0.70 7.89
CA ALA A 43 -6.02 -0.77 9.34
C ALA A 43 -7.34 -1.34 9.91
N GLU A 44 -8.47 -1.12 9.21
CA GLU A 44 -9.79 -1.63 9.62
C GLU A 44 -10.02 -3.08 9.19
N GLU A 45 -9.75 -3.39 7.92
CA GLU A 45 -10.11 -4.69 7.32
C GLU A 45 -8.99 -5.74 7.46
N HIS A 46 -7.73 -5.30 7.55
CA HIS A 46 -6.56 -6.18 7.46
C HIS A 46 -5.42 -5.71 8.40
N PRO A 47 -5.61 -5.77 9.73
CA PRO A 47 -4.68 -5.20 10.71
C PRO A 47 -3.26 -5.81 10.67
N ASP A 48 -3.12 -7.02 10.13
CA ASP A 48 -1.83 -7.70 9.96
C ASP A 48 -1.04 -7.26 8.71
N ARG A 49 -1.65 -6.43 7.86
CA ARG A 49 -1.00 -5.87 6.68
C ARG A 49 -0.30 -4.56 6.98
N TRP A 50 0.80 -4.30 6.28
CA TRP A 50 1.50 -3.02 6.33
C TRP A 50 1.73 -2.44 4.94
N LEU A 51 1.73 -1.11 4.87
CA LEU A 51 1.88 -0.36 3.63
C LEU A 51 3.25 0.31 3.56
N LYS A 52 3.97 0.08 2.48
CA LYS A 52 5.13 0.87 2.08
C LYS A 52 4.67 1.94 1.09
N VAL A 53 4.90 3.22 1.41
CA VAL A 53 4.53 4.35 0.56
C VAL A 53 5.80 5.04 0.08
N GLU A 54 5.95 5.20 -1.23
CA GLU A 54 7.11 5.82 -1.87
C GLU A 54 6.65 6.92 -2.82
N ALA A 55 7.25 8.12 -2.71
CA ALA A 55 6.98 9.21 -3.65
C ALA A 55 7.54 8.87 -5.03
N GLN A 56 6.78 9.14 -6.09
CA GLN A 56 7.24 9.05 -7.47
C GLN A 56 7.96 10.35 -7.84
N GLY A 57 9.21 10.23 -8.32
CA GLY A 57 10.05 11.35 -8.73
C GLY A 57 9.99 11.63 -10.23
#